data_AF-A0A5R9KVF3-F1
#
_entry.id   AF-A0A5R9KVF3-F1
#
_cell.length_a   1.000
_cell.length_b   1.000
_cell.length_c   1.000
_cell.angle_alpha   90.00
_cell.angle_beta   90.00
_cell.angle_gamma   90.00
#
_symmetry.space_group_name_H-M   'P 1'
#
loop_
_entity.id
_entity.type
_entity.pdbx_description
1 polymer ?
#
loop_
_entity_poly.entity_id
_entity_poly.type
_entity_poly.pdbx_seq_one_letter_code
_entity_poly.pdbx_strand_id
1 'polypeptide(L)'
;MLQTEKVTAAPDYSTYRSNKTIPKIIENEVLKALSFYPELRDTCIHFVFKRRIRKSVMQAQPKFSTMLSGKREYNINISAMFRLTTSAIPIHQIPSDIMVGWIGHELGHIMDYESKSVAQMARFGLGYLFSASFIKQAERAADTYAVNHGLGRYIVQTKHFILNHANLSEKYKSKIARLYLSPNDIIEQVRKLEEAELKAS
;
A
#
# COMPACT_ATOMS: atom_id res chain seq x y z
N MET A 1 -27.01 -36.97 12.36
CA MET A 1 -27.34 -35.62 11.89
C MET A 1 -26.02 -34.89 11.68
N LEU A 2 -25.49 -34.88 10.46
CA LEU A 2 -24.21 -34.24 10.14
C LEU A 2 -24.48 -32.74 9.92
N GLN A 3 -23.93 -31.89 10.79
CA GLN A 3 -23.91 -30.45 10.57
C GLN A 3 -23.00 -30.17 9.36
N THR A 4 -23.61 -29.75 8.26
CA THR A 4 -22.91 -29.18 7.12
C THR A 4 -22.29 -27.86 7.54
N GLU A 5 -20.96 -27.81 7.56
CA GLU A 5 -20.20 -26.57 7.67
C GLU A 5 -20.68 -25.60 6.59
N LYS A 6 -21.18 -24.43 6.99
CA LYS A 6 -21.42 -23.33 6.06
C LYS A 6 -20.05 -22.87 5.55
N VAL A 7 -19.70 -23.28 4.33
CA VAL A 7 -18.63 -22.63 3.56
C VAL A 7 -19.08 -21.19 3.34
N THR A 8 -18.56 -20.27 4.16
CA THR A 8 -18.76 -18.83 3.95
C THR A 8 -18.13 -18.48 2.61
N ALA A 9 -18.95 -18.11 1.62
CA ALA A 9 -18.46 -17.63 0.34
C ALA A 9 -17.46 -16.48 0.57
N ALA A 10 -16.31 -16.54 -0.10
CA ALA A 10 -15.34 -15.46 -0.03
C ALA A 10 -16.02 -14.13 -0.43
N PRO A 11 -15.72 -13.01 0.24
CA PRO A 11 -16.31 -11.72 -0.08
C PRO A 11 -16.07 -11.37 -1.56
N ASP A 12 -17.15 -10.99 -2.26
CA ASP A 12 -17.09 -10.61 -3.67
C ASP A 12 -16.63 -9.15 -3.81
N TYR A 13 -15.39 -8.99 -4.28
CA TYR A 13 -14.78 -7.69 -4.55
C TYR A 13 -14.78 -7.33 -6.05
N SER A 14 -15.56 -8.03 -6.88
CA SER A 14 -15.56 -7.88 -8.34
C SER A 14 -15.81 -6.44 -8.81
N THR A 15 -16.57 -5.67 -8.06
CA THR A 15 -16.89 -4.26 -8.33
C THR A 15 -15.67 -3.33 -8.33
N TYR A 16 -14.56 -3.72 -7.68
CA TYR A 16 -13.33 -2.93 -7.61
C TYR A 16 -12.35 -3.22 -8.76
N ARG A 17 -12.70 -4.13 -9.66
CA ARG A 17 -11.87 -4.53 -10.80
C ARG A 17 -11.89 -3.52 -11.95
N SER A 18 -12.95 -2.74 -12.09
CA SER A 18 -13.10 -1.78 -13.17
C SER A 18 -11.94 -0.78 -13.22
N ASN A 19 -11.48 -0.47 -14.42
CA ASN A 19 -10.34 0.43 -14.68
C ASN A 19 -9.01 -0.03 -14.07
N LYS A 20 -8.88 -1.30 -13.66
CA LYS A 20 -7.65 -1.87 -13.11
C LYS A 20 -7.02 -2.87 -14.07
N THR A 21 -5.69 -2.90 -14.11
CA THR A 21 -4.93 -4.02 -14.68
C THR A 21 -4.24 -4.76 -13.55
N ILE A 22 -4.69 -5.98 -13.26
CA ILE A 22 -4.27 -6.74 -12.07
C ILE A 22 -3.68 -8.09 -12.50
N PRO A 23 -2.45 -8.44 -12.08
CA PRO A 23 -1.92 -9.78 -12.29
C PRO A 23 -2.74 -10.81 -11.51
N LYS A 24 -3.16 -11.89 -12.19
CA LYS A 24 -4.06 -12.90 -11.62
C LYS A 24 -3.59 -13.50 -10.29
N ILE A 25 -2.26 -13.60 -10.12
CA ILE A 25 -1.61 -14.22 -8.96
C ILE A 25 -1.72 -13.41 -7.65
N ILE A 26 -2.03 -12.12 -7.71
CA ILE A 26 -2.23 -11.25 -6.53
C ILE A 26 -3.62 -10.59 -6.54
N GLU A 27 -4.53 -11.14 -7.35
CA GLU A 27 -5.79 -10.50 -7.65
C GLU A 27 -6.69 -10.36 -6.43
N ASN A 28 -6.73 -11.39 -5.58
CA ASN A 28 -7.54 -11.37 -4.37
C ASN A 28 -7.03 -10.33 -3.38
N GLU A 29 -5.71 -10.23 -3.20
CA GLU A 29 -5.04 -9.26 -2.33
C GLU A 29 -5.29 -7.83 -2.82
N VAL A 30 -5.17 -7.60 -4.13
CA VAL A 30 -5.41 -6.29 -4.75
C VAL A 30 -6.87 -5.87 -4.60
N LEU A 31 -7.81 -6.75 -4.92
CA LEU A 31 -9.24 -6.42 -4.82
C LEU A 31 -9.68 -6.22 -3.36
N LYS A 32 -9.15 -7.03 -2.44
CA LYS A 32 -9.37 -6.84 -1.00
C LYS A 32 -8.83 -5.49 -0.54
N ALA A 33 -7.61 -5.11 -0.91
CA ALA A 33 -7.05 -3.81 -0.56
C ALA A 33 -7.86 -2.64 -1.16
N LEU A 34 -8.26 -2.74 -2.43
CA LEU A 34 -9.12 -1.76 -3.09
C LEU A 34 -10.50 -1.63 -2.43
N SER A 35 -11.02 -2.70 -1.83
CA SER A 35 -12.33 -2.66 -1.16
C SER A 35 -12.39 -1.66 0.00
N PHE A 36 -11.24 -1.33 0.58
CA PHE A 36 -11.11 -0.30 1.63
C PHE A 36 -11.07 1.13 1.07
N TYR A 37 -10.86 1.32 -0.24
CA TYR A 37 -10.78 2.63 -0.91
C TYR A 37 -11.88 2.78 -1.97
N PRO A 38 -13.16 2.93 -1.59
CA PRO A 38 -14.27 3.14 -2.53
C PRO A 38 -14.06 4.33 -3.46
N GLU A 39 -13.29 5.34 -3.05
CA GLU A 39 -12.93 6.53 -3.82
C GLU A 39 -12.09 6.19 -5.06
N LEU A 40 -11.32 5.09 -5.02
CA LEU A 40 -10.47 4.64 -6.12
C LEU A 40 -11.18 3.68 -7.08
N ARG A 41 -12.50 3.49 -6.94
CA ARG A 41 -13.28 2.56 -7.77
C ARG A 41 -13.10 2.86 -9.26
N ASP A 42 -13.25 4.12 -9.65
CA ASP A 42 -13.18 4.52 -11.06
C ASP A 42 -11.78 4.95 -11.51
N THR A 43 -10.83 5.10 -10.58
CA THR A 43 -9.43 5.48 -10.87
C THR A 43 -8.72 4.42 -11.69
N CYS A 44 -7.97 4.83 -12.72
CA CYS A 44 -7.21 3.88 -13.53
C CYS A 44 -5.87 3.53 -12.87
N ILE A 45 -5.69 2.26 -12.48
CA ILE A 45 -4.49 1.80 -11.77
C ILE A 45 -3.98 0.49 -12.39
N HIS A 46 -2.71 0.48 -12.76
CA HIS A 46 -2.04 -0.70 -13.30
C HIS A 46 -1.06 -1.27 -12.28
N PHE A 47 -1.29 -2.53 -11.89
CA PHE A 47 -0.39 -3.28 -11.02
C PHE A 47 0.61 -4.03 -11.90
N VAL A 48 1.88 -3.66 -11.82
CA VAL A 48 2.90 -4.10 -12.80
C VAL A 48 4.07 -4.75 -12.08
N PHE A 49 4.31 -6.04 -12.35
CA PHE A 49 5.52 -6.70 -11.87
C PHE A 49 6.76 -6.17 -12.60
N LYS A 50 7.78 -5.82 -11.82
CA LYS A 50 9.09 -5.38 -12.31
C LYS A 50 10.17 -6.33 -11.78
N ARG A 51 11.13 -6.69 -12.64
CA ARG A 51 12.30 -7.51 -12.27
C ARG A 51 13.21 -6.82 -11.25
N ARG A 52 13.29 -5.49 -11.31
CA ARG A 52 14.03 -4.65 -10.36
C ARG A 52 13.23 -3.40 -10.07
N ILE A 53 13.08 -3.14 -8.78
CA ILE A 53 12.63 -1.86 -8.24
C ILE A 53 13.75 -1.34 -7.36
N ARG A 54 14.07 -0.06 -7.49
CA ARG A 54 15.13 0.56 -6.69
C ARG A 54 14.54 1.02 -5.37
N LYS A 55 15.15 0.55 -4.27
CA LYS A 55 14.98 1.08 -2.90
C LYS A 55 13.64 0.76 -2.19
N SER A 56 12.73 -0.01 -2.78
CA SER A 56 11.48 -0.48 -2.14
C SER A 56 10.95 -1.78 -2.78
N VAL A 57 9.93 -2.38 -2.16
CA VAL A 57 9.22 -3.57 -2.65
C VAL A 57 8.12 -3.20 -3.63
N MET A 58 7.37 -2.13 -3.33
CA MET A 58 6.37 -1.54 -4.21
C MET A 58 6.59 -0.03 -4.36
N GLN A 59 6.00 0.55 -5.42
CA GLN A 59 6.01 1.99 -5.70
C GLN A 59 4.76 2.41 -6.49
N ALA A 60 3.93 3.26 -5.89
CA ALA A 60 2.90 4.03 -6.57
C ALA A 60 3.54 5.20 -7.35
N GLN A 61 3.13 5.39 -8.60
CA GLN A 61 3.60 6.48 -9.46
C GLN A 61 2.47 6.96 -10.36
N PRO A 62 2.30 8.29 -10.53
CA PRO A 62 1.43 8.81 -11.58
C PRO A 62 2.02 8.52 -12.96
N LYS A 63 1.17 8.23 -13.95
CA LYS A 63 1.56 8.28 -15.36
C LYS A 63 1.59 9.73 -15.81
N PHE A 64 2.79 10.31 -15.87
CA PHE A 64 3.00 11.72 -16.23
C PHE A 64 2.31 12.16 -17.53
N SER A 65 2.20 11.27 -18.52
CA SER A 65 1.48 11.54 -19.78
C SER A 65 -0.01 11.85 -19.60
N THR A 66 -0.61 11.42 -18.50
CA THR A 66 -2.05 11.56 -18.21
C THR A 66 -2.37 12.69 -17.24
N MET A 67 -1.34 13.34 -16.65
CA MET A 67 -1.50 14.33 -15.59
C MET A 67 -2.34 15.55 -15.98
N LEU A 68 -2.31 15.93 -17.26
CA LEU A 68 -3.08 17.06 -17.81
C LEU A 68 -4.42 16.63 -18.43
N SER A 69 -4.70 15.33 -18.53
CA SER A 69 -5.83 14.79 -19.31
C SER A 69 -7.18 14.81 -18.57
N GLY A 70 -7.24 15.31 -17.33
CA GLY A 70 -8.41 15.24 -16.46
C GLY A 70 -8.74 13.82 -15.94
N LYS A 71 -8.20 12.78 -16.56
CA LYS A 71 -8.31 11.36 -16.16
C LYS A 71 -6.92 10.81 -15.86
N ARG A 72 -6.46 10.99 -14.63
CA ARG A 72 -5.13 10.53 -14.22
C ARG A 72 -5.09 9.02 -14.13
N GLU A 73 -3.98 8.46 -14.55
CA GLU A 73 -3.68 7.04 -14.43
C GLU A 73 -2.46 6.83 -13.54
N TYR A 74 -2.40 5.68 -12.87
CA TYR A 74 -1.32 5.35 -11.94
C TYR A 74 -0.76 3.96 -12.22
N ASN A 75 0.50 3.77 -11.87
CA ASN A 75 1.14 2.47 -11.81
C ASN A 75 1.49 2.16 -10.35
N ILE A 76 1.15 0.96 -9.89
CA ILE A 76 1.74 0.35 -8.70
C ILE A 76 2.75 -0.69 -9.21
N ASN A 77 4.02 -0.31 -9.18
CA ASN A 77 5.10 -1.21 -9.56
C ASN A 77 5.40 -2.15 -8.40
N ILE A 78 5.45 -3.46 -8.66
CA ILE A 78 5.66 -4.49 -7.64
C ILE A 78 6.92 -5.29 -7.99
N SER A 79 7.85 -5.43 -7.05
CA SER A 79 9.03 -6.26 -7.25
C SER A 79 8.59 -7.73 -7.31
N ALA A 80 8.93 -8.44 -8.39
CA ALA A 80 8.57 -9.87 -8.51
C ALA A 80 9.22 -10.75 -7.41
N MET A 81 10.32 -10.26 -6.81
CA MET A 81 11.05 -10.93 -5.74
C MET A 81 11.20 -9.99 -4.54
N PHE A 82 10.88 -10.50 -3.35
CA PHE A 82 11.27 -9.90 -2.08
C PHE A 82 12.66 -10.39 -1.69
N ARG A 83 13.66 -9.49 -1.73
CA ARG A 83 15.07 -9.84 -1.50
C ARG A 83 15.44 -9.65 -0.04
N LEU A 84 15.96 -10.71 0.56
CA LEU A 84 16.61 -10.73 1.86
C LEU A 84 18.14 -10.68 1.68
N THR A 85 18.90 -10.60 2.77
CA THR A 85 20.37 -10.53 2.73
C THR A 85 20.97 -11.80 2.13
N THR A 86 20.40 -12.95 2.44
CA THR A 86 20.92 -14.27 2.04
C THR A 86 19.96 -15.07 1.15
N SER A 87 18.78 -14.55 0.84
CA SER A 87 17.76 -15.27 0.06
C SER A 87 16.82 -14.31 -0.68
N ALA A 88 15.96 -14.86 -1.54
CA ALA A 88 14.88 -14.10 -2.17
C ALA A 88 13.61 -14.95 -2.21
N ILE A 89 12.48 -14.34 -1.87
CA ILE A 89 11.17 -14.98 -1.83
C ILE A 89 10.36 -14.41 -3.01
N PRO A 90 9.75 -15.24 -3.87
CA PRO A 90 8.77 -14.77 -4.85
C PRO A 90 7.67 -13.98 -4.17
N ILE A 91 7.32 -12.82 -4.72
CA ILE A 91 6.42 -11.88 -4.01
C ILE A 91 5.06 -12.49 -3.71
N HIS A 92 4.55 -13.37 -4.59
CA HIS A 92 3.28 -14.07 -4.41
C HIS A 92 3.30 -15.16 -3.31
N GLN A 93 4.46 -15.48 -2.73
CA GLN A 93 4.58 -16.39 -1.59
C GLN A 93 4.57 -15.64 -0.24
N ILE A 94 4.56 -14.31 -0.27
CA ILE A 94 4.39 -13.50 0.93
C ILE A 94 2.95 -13.71 1.46
N PRO A 95 2.75 -13.78 2.79
CA PRO A 95 1.41 -13.99 3.34
C PRO A 95 0.41 -12.93 2.85
N SER A 96 -0.82 -13.38 2.56
CA SER A 96 -1.85 -12.55 1.93
C SER A 96 -2.13 -11.24 2.70
N ASP A 97 -2.22 -11.29 4.04
CA ASP A 97 -2.44 -10.09 4.87
C ASP A 97 -1.30 -9.06 4.76
N ILE A 98 -0.05 -9.52 4.57
CA ILE A 98 1.11 -8.64 4.38
C ILE A 98 1.05 -7.97 3.01
N MET A 99 0.64 -8.73 1.98
CA MET A 99 0.43 -8.20 0.64
C MET A 99 -0.68 -7.14 0.61
N VAL A 100 -1.80 -7.41 1.29
CA VAL A 100 -2.91 -6.44 1.43
C VAL A 100 -2.44 -5.17 2.12
N GLY A 101 -1.62 -5.27 3.16
CA GLY A 101 -1.05 -4.09 3.84
C GLY A 101 -0.10 -3.28 2.94
N TRP A 102 0.79 -3.94 2.20
CA TRP A 102 1.65 -3.25 1.23
C TRP A 102 0.83 -2.55 0.13
N ILE A 103 -0.13 -3.25 -0.47
CA ILE A 103 -0.97 -2.66 -1.52
C ILE A 103 -1.80 -1.51 -0.93
N GLY A 104 -2.34 -1.67 0.27
CA GLY A 104 -3.07 -0.62 0.98
C GLY A 104 -2.23 0.65 1.15
N HIS A 105 -0.98 0.51 1.58
CA HIS A 105 -0.05 1.65 1.67
C HIS A 105 0.16 2.34 0.30
N GLU A 106 0.37 1.59 -0.77
CA GLU A 106 0.53 2.17 -2.12
C GLU A 106 -0.75 2.85 -2.63
N LEU A 107 -1.93 2.33 -2.28
CA LEU A 107 -3.21 2.99 -2.57
C LEU A 107 -3.36 4.28 -1.75
N GLY A 108 -2.85 4.33 -0.52
CA GLY A 108 -2.74 5.55 0.27
C GLY A 108 -1.91 6.64 -0.41
N HIS A 109 -0.83 6.28 -1.12
CA HIS A 109 -0.13 7.24 -1.98
C HIS A 109 -0.98 7.75 -3.13
N ILE A 110 -1.79 6.89 -3.77
CA ILE A 110 -2.69 7.32 -4.86
C ILE A 110 -3.77 8.26 -4.34
N MET A 111 -4.35 8.00 -3.16
CA MET A 111 -5.26 8.94 -2.49
C MET A 111 -4.61 10.32 -2.29
N ASP A 112 -3.35 10.34 -1.84
CA ASP A 112 -2.58 11.57 -1.69
C ASP A 112 -2.35 12.28 -3.03
N TYR A 113 -2.16 11.55 -4.13
CA TYR A 113 -1.96 12.11 -5.47
C TYR A 113 -3.24 12.68 -6.08
N GLU A 114 -4.38 12.01 -5.89
CA GLU A 114 -5.70 12.45 -6.38
C GLU A 114 -6.07 13.83 -5.81
N SER A 115 -5.72 14.09 -4.56
CA SER A 115 -5.99 15.40 -3.91
C SER A 115 -5.14 16.57 -4.43
N LYS A 116 -4.10 16.32 -5.25
CA LYS A 116 -3.12 17.33 -5.65
C LYS A 116 -3.38 17.89 -7.04
N SER A 117 -3.18 19.19 -7.23
CA SER A 117 -3.06 19.79 -8.55
C SER A 117 -1.78 19.32 -9.28
N VAL A 118 -1.72 19.55 -10.59
CA VAL A 118 -0.53 19.19 -11.40
C VAL A 118 0.73 19.89 -10.88
N ALA A 119 0.63 21.17 -10.48
CA ALA A 119 1.73 21.91 -9.90
C ALA A 119 2.16 21.35 -8.53
N GLN A 120 1.21 20.95 -7.69
CA GLN A 120 1.50 20.29 -6.43
C GLN A 120 2.16 18.92 -6.63
N MET A 121 1.78 18.18 -7.67
CA MET A 121 2.41 16.91 -8.03
C MET A 121 3.84 17.09 -8.55
N ALA A 122 4.11 18.14 -9.32
CA ALA A 122 5.47 18.49 -9.72
C ALA A 122 6.35 18.84 -8.50
N ARG A 123 5.82 19.67 -7.58
CA ARG A 123 6.49 19.99 -6.30
C ARG A 123 6.70 18.74 -5.45
N PHE A 124 5.72 17.83 -5.43
CA PHE A 124 5.81 16.55 -4.73
C PHE A 124 6.97 15.71 -5.30
N GLY A 125 7.04 15.55 -6.62
CA GLY A 125 8.12 14.81 -7.27
C GLY A 125 9.51 15.38 -6.95
N LEU A 126 9.67 16.70 -7.01
CA LEU A 126 10.92 17.36 -6.63
C LEU A 126 11.26 17.14 -5.15
N GLY A 127 10.29 17.34 -4.25
CA GLY A 127 10.46 17.11 -2.82
C GLY A 127 10.89 15.67 -2.51
N TYR A 128 10.24 14.70 -3.16
CA TYR A 128 10.54 13.27 -2.96
C TYR A 128 11.94 12.89 -3.47
N LEU A 129 12.48 13.60 -4.46
CA LEU A 129 13.84 13.36 -4.96
C LEU A 129 14.93 13.99 -4.09
N PHE A 130 14.69 15.18 -3.53
CA PHE A 130 15.74 16.00 -2.91
C PHE A 130 15.61 16.16 -1.39
N SER A 131 14.49 15.78 -0.76
CA SER A 131 14.25 16.04 0.66
C SER A 131 13.83 14.79 1.44
N ALA A 132 14.65 14.40 2.41
CA ALA A 132 14.35 13.29 3.32
C ALA A 132 13.13 13.56 4.22
N SER A 133 12.92 14.82 4.63
CA SER A 133 11.74 15.19 5.42
C SER A 133 10.47 15.11 4.58
N PHE A 134 10.54 15.46 3.30
CA PHE A 134 9.42 15.35 2.38
C PHE A 134 9.04 13.89 2.14
N ILE A 135 10.03 13.01 1.92
CA ILE A 135 9.79 11.56 1.84
C ILE A 135 9.07 11.09 3.12
N LYS A 136 9.58 11.45 4.30
CA LYS A 136 8.96 11.06 5.59
C LYS A 136 7.51 11.53 5.71
N GLN A 137 7.18 12.72 5.21
CA GLN A 137 5.80 13.22 5.19
C GLN A 137 4.92 12.42 4.22
N ALA A 138 5.42 12.10 3.04
CA ALA A 138 4.70 11.30 2.04
C ALA A 138 4.40 9.88 2.55
N GLU A 139 5.37 9.19 3.14
CA GLU A 139 5.16 7.84 3.70
C GLU A 139 4.18 7.87 4.90
N ARG A 140 4.23 8.94 5.72
CA ARG A 140 3.25 9.14 6.81
C ARG A 140 1.85 9.36 6.28
N ALA A 141 1.68 10.19 5.25
CA ALA A 141 0.38 10.41 4.63
C ALA A 141 -0.21 9.11 4.09
N ALA A 142 0.59 8.28 3.41
CA ALA A 142 0.15 6.97 2.92
C ALA A 142 -0.29 6.02 4.05
N ASP A 143 0.50 5.90 5.12
CA ASP A 143 0.12 5.11 6.29
C ASP A 143 -1.15 5.64 6.96
N THR A 144 -1.30 6.97 7.09
CA THR A 144 -2.50 7.60 7.66
C THR A 144 -3.73 7.33 6.79
N TYR A 145 -3.63 7.44 5.45
CA TYR A 145 -4.72 7.05 4.56
C TYR A 145 -5.10 5.59 4.78
N ALA A 146 -4.15 4.66 4.76
CA ALA A 146 -4.43 3.24 4.99
C ALA A 146 -5.11 2.99 6.34
N VAL A 147 -4.58 3.56 7.41
CA VAL A 147 -5.13 3.40 8.75
C VAL A 147 -6.56 3.95 8.84
N ASN A 148 -6.81 5.16 8.31
CA ASN A 148 -8.14 5.77 8.29
C ASN A 148 -9.16 4.99 7.44
N HIS A 149 -8.70 4.19 6.49
CA HIS A 149 -9.56 3.31 5.67
C HIS A 149 -9.64 1.89 6.25
N GLY A 150 -9.32 1.67 7.54
CA GLY A 150 -9.48 0.38 8.20
C GLY A 150 -8.38 -0.65 7.89
N LEU A 151 -7.29 -0.25 7.22
CA LEU A 151 -6.15 -1.14 6.93
C LEU A 151 -5.12 -1.21 8.06
N GLY A 152 -5.38 -0.56 9.21
CA GLY A 152 -4.43 -0.47 10.33
C GLY A 152 -3.81 -1.80 10.73
N ARG A 153 -4.63 -2.86 10.92
CA ARG A 153 -4.15 -4.22 11.25
C ARG A 153 -3.20 -4.78 10.18
N TYR A 154 -3.50 -4.57 8.89
CA TYR A 154 -2.67 -5.05 7.79
C TYR A 154 -1.34 -4.31 7.70
N ILE A 155 -1.35 -2.99 7.91
CA ILE A 155 -0.14 -2.16 7.94
C ILE A 155 0.78 -2.59 9.09
N VAL A 156 0.23 -2.78 10.30
CA VAL A 156 1.00 -3.23 11.47
C VAL A 156 1.65 -4.59 11.22
N GLN A 157 0.87 -5.57 10.74
CA GLN A 157 1.41 -6.89 10.39
C GLN A 157 2.51 -6.80 9.34
N THR A 158 2.32 -5.96 8.31
CA THR A 158 3.30 -5.74 7.24
C THR A 158 4.61 -5.20 7.78
N LYS A 159 4.56 -4.20 8.67
CA LYS A 159 5.76 -3.64 9.29
C LYS A 159 6.46 -4.63 10.21
N HIS A 160 5.71 -5.41 10.99
CA HIS A 160 6.30 -6.50 11.79
C HIS A 160 6.96 -7.57 10.92
N PHE A 161 6.37 -7.93 9.79
CA PHE A 161 6.99 -8.87 8.85
C PHE A 161 8.33 -8.34 8.32
N ILE A 162 8.37 -7.07 7.91
CA ILE A 162 9.60 -6.40 7.44
C ILE A 162 10.65 -6.33 8.55
N LEU A 163 10.27 -5.92 9.77
CA LEU A 163 11.24 -5.68 10.83
C LEU A 163 11.74 -6.95 11.51
N ASN A 164 10.87 -7.95 11.68
CA ASN A 164 11.15 -9.13 12.53
C ASN A 164 11.41 -10.41 11.72
N HIS A 165 10.81 -10.56 10.54
CA HIS A 165 10.86 -11.83 9.78
C HIS A 165 11.72 -11.75 8.53
N ALA A 166 12.03 -10.54 8.07
CA ALA A 166 12.86 -10.34 6.91
C ALA A 166 14.30 -10.07 7.36
N ASN A 167 15.21 -11.00 7.08
CA ASN A 167 16.65 -10.81 7.29
C ASN A 167 17.21 -9.81 6.27
N LEU A 168 16.72 -8.57 6.30
CA LEU A 168 17.02 -7.50 5.36
C LEU A 168 18.42 -6.94 5.62
N SER A 169 19.07 -6.42 4.57
CA SER A 169 20.36 -5.75 4.74
C SER A 169 20.22 -4.60 5.75
N GLU A 170 21.24 -4.40 6.59
CA GLU A 170 21.22 -3.32 7.57
C GLU A 170 20.99 -1.95 6.93
N LYS A 171 21.56 -1.71 5.73
CA LYS A 171 21.28 -0.50 4.94
C LYS A 171 19.79 -0.29 4.65
N TYR A 172 19.05 -1.37 4.36
CA TYR A 172 17.62 -1.29 4.11
C TYR A 172 16.85 -1.11 5.43
N LYS A 173 17.21 -1.82 6.51
CA LYS A 173 16.60 -1.63 7.84
C LYS A 173 16.78 -0.20 8.36
N SER A 174 17.99 0.36 8.30
CA SER A 174 18.27 1.73 8.71
C SER A 174 17.50 2.76 7.86
N LYS A 175 17.28 2.47 6.57
CA LYS A 175 16.44 3.32 5.71
C LYS A 175 14.98 3.27 6.19
N ILE A 176 14.43 2.08 6.43
CA ILE A 176 13.05 1.92 6.90
C ILE A 176 12.87 2.61 8.26
N ALA A 177 13.75 2.36 9.22
CA ALA A 177 13.69 2.96 10.56
C ALA A 177 13.74 4.50 10.54
N ARG A 178 14.45 5.11 9.58
CA ARG A 178 14.56 6.57 9.47
C ARG A 178 13.35 7.23 8.81
N LEU A 179 12.75 6.56 7.83
CA LEU A 179 11.74 7.17 6.94
C LEU A 179 10.30 6.79 7.32
N TYR A 180 10.08 5.62 7.91
CA TYR A 180 8.74 5.09 8.20
C TYR A 180 8.35 5.33 9.65
N LEU A 181 7.04 5.33 9.91
CA LEU A 181 6.48 5.20 11.26
C LEU A 181 6.84 3.84 11.86
N SER A 182 7.15 3.81 13.15
CA SER A 182 7.34 2.54 13.87
C SER A 182 6.01 1.75 13.91
N PRO A 183 6.03 0.41 14.08
CA PRO A 183 4.80 -0.34 14.31
C PRO A 183 3.98 0.23 15.47
N ASN A 184 4.65 0.66 16.55
CA ASN A 184 3.99 1.26 17.72
C ASN A 184 3.32 2.60 17.38
N ASP A 185 3.94 3.44 16.55
CA ASP A 185 3.35 4.73 16.15
C ASP A 185 2.05 4.54 15.33
N ILE A 186 1.94 3.42 14.61
CA ILE A 186 0.72 3.07 13.88
C ILE A 186 -0.33 2.47 14.81
N ILE A 187 0.08 1.59 15.73
CA ILE A 187 -0.82 1.08 16.77
C ILE A 187 -1.43 2.26 17.54
N GLU A 188 -0.63 3.26 17.89
CA GLU A 188 -1.12 4.47 18.55
C GLU A 188 -2.10 5.26 17.67
N GLN A 189 -1.84 5.36 16.36
CA GLN A 189 -2.79 5.99 15.42
C GLN A 189 -4.10 5.22 15.32
N VAL A 190 -4.05 3.89 15.18
CA VAL A 190 -5.23 3.02 15.16
C VAL A 190 -6.03 3.19 16.45
N ARG A 191 -5.36 3.13 17.61
CA ARG A 191 -5.98 3.34 18.92
C ARG A 191 -6.67 4.69 19.04
N LYS A 192 -6.03 5.77 18.56
CA LYS A 192 -6.62 7.12 18.57
C LYS A 192 -7.87 7.22 17.69
N LEU A 193 -7.91 6.51 16.57
CA LEU A 193 -9.08 6.48 15.70
C LEU A 193 -10.23 5.70 16.33
N GLU A 194 -9.95 4.52 16.89
CA GLU A 194 -10.96 3.73 17.62
C GLU A 194 -11.55 4.54 18.79
N GLU A 195 -10.72 5.27 19.54
CA GLU A 195 -11.17 6.18 20.61
C GLU A 195 -12.02 7.35 20.10
N ALA A 196 -11.74 7.86 18.90
CA ALA A 196 -12.52 8.94 18.30
C ALA A 196 -13.88 8.44 17.80
N GLU A 197 -13.93 7.25 17.19
CA GLU A 197 -15.17 6.60 16.74
C GLU A 197 -16.08 6.27 17.93
N LEU A 198 -15.53 5.74 19.03
CA LEU A 198 -16.26 5.45 20.28
C LEU A 198 -16.83 6.71 20.96
N LYS A 199 -16.20 7.87 20.77
CA LYS A 199 -16.71 9.15 21.30
C LYS A 199 -17.76 9.80 20.40
N ALA A 200 -17.82 9.39 19.13
CA ALA A 200 -18.75 9.89 18.13
C ALA A 200 -20.03 9.05 18.02
N SER A 201 -20.02 7.82 18.58
CA SER A 201 -21.18 6.92 18.72
C SER A 201 -21.92 7.13 20.04
#